data_AF-A0A847I5Y9-F1
#
_entry.id   AF-A0A847I5Y9-F1
#
_cell.length_a   1.000
_cell.length_b   1.000
_cell.length_c   1.000
_cell.angle_alpha   90.00
_cell.angle_beta   90.00
_cell.angle_gamma   90.00
#
_symmetry.space_group_name_H-M   'P 1'
#
loop_
_entity.id
_entity.type
_entity.pdbx_description
1 polymer ?
#
loop_
_entity_poly.entity_id
_entity_poly.type
_entity_poly.pdbx_seq_one_letter_code
_entity_poly.pdbx_strand_id
1 'polypeptide(L)'
;VLRGFIAEREAYLRQARVLAHPEQAQDKSQLKKPFEQLGSTEFPTKARVLKALLSSRHEFEVSLAEYNEADARRALQNIEDLGRRFPVHVEVAVVQDCRQKFEAFVARCERYRRQVEQVAGQAVEAARRGEPKTADWLLRRLRAIHALTPVLLSAERFEAIAQQIQRVSQKHAQREARAALIARERAVADRIKRAGAAIYRFHKASAELPPESEEYQRAEAAYNAAVEEVRSLDTDWLTGLLLDLETYLDDLHDPEGRTEMQLDRFIGTVRVALRQLRQEIRAITAARQREAP
;
A
#
# COMPACT_ATOMS: atom_id res chain seq x y z
N VAL A 1 -92.73 -22.45 -16.54
CA VAL A 1 -93.55 -21.26 -16.94
C VAL A 1 -93.65 -20.24 -15.82
N LEU A 2 -94.05 -20.60 -14.59
CA LEU A 2 -94.09 -19.67 -13.43
C LEU A 2 -92.76 -18.99 -13.06
N ARG A 3 -91.63 -19.72 -13.13
CA ARG A 3 -90.30 -19.14 -12.79
C ARG A 3 -89.83 -18.06 -13.78
N GLY A 4 -90.18 -18.19 -15.07
CA GLY A 4 -89.88 -17.17 -16.08
C GLY A 4 -90.71 -15.90 -15.85
N PHE A 5 -92.00 -16.07 -15.54
CA PHE A 5 -92.90 -14.96 -15.23
C PHE A 5 -92.49 -14.21 -13.95
N ILE A 6 -92.02 -14.92 -12.92
CA ILE A 6 -91.49 -14.29 -11.68
C ILE A 6 -90.21 -13.49 -11.99
N ALA A 7 -89.29 -14.05 -12.78
CA ALA A 7 -88.05 -13.36 -13.15
C ALA A 7 -88.31 -12.09 -13.98
N GLU A 8 -89.26 -12.15 -14.92
CA GLU A 8 -89.67 -11.00 -15.73
C GLU A 8 -90.40 -9.94 -14.89
N ARG A 9 -91.27 -10.36 -13.95
CA ARG A 9 -91.98 -9.43 -13.05
C ARG A 9 -91.02 -8.76 -12.06
N GLU A 10 -90.02 -9.47 -11.56
CA GLU A 10 -88.97 -8.91 -10.71
C GLU A 10 -88.08 -7.93 -11.49
N ALA A 11 -87.70 -8.26 -12.73
CA ALA A 11 -86.91 -7.35 -13.57
C ALA A 11 -87.68 -6.06 -13.87
N TYR A 12 -88.97 -6.18 -14.19
CA TYR A 12 -89.85 -5.03 -14.43
C TYR A 12 -90.02 -4.15 -13.19
N LEU A 13 -90.22 -4.75 -12.01
CA LEU A 13 -90.34 -3.99 -10.76
C LEU A 13 -89.02 -3.30 -10.34
N ARG A 14 -87.86 -3.90 -10.64
CA ARG A 14 -86.56 -3.27 -10.42
C ARG A 14 -86.33 -2.06 -11.33
N GLN A 15 -86.68 -2.18 -12.62
CA GLN A 15 -86.60 -1.04 -13.55
C GLN A 15 -87.60 0.07 -13.21
N ALA A 16 -88.84 -0.29 -12.81
CA ALA A 16 -89.85 0.68 -12.38
C ALA A 16 -89.43 1.45 -11.12
N ARG A 17 -88.73 0.80 -10.17
CA ARG A 17 -88.17 1.46 -8.97
C ARG A 17 -87.05 2.45 -9.30
N VAL A 18 -86.19 2.12 -10.26
CA VAL A 18 -85.07 2.98 -10.67
C VAL A 18 -85.56 4.22 -11.44
N LEU A 19 -86.66 4.10 -12.19
CA LEU A 19 -87.26 5.23 -12.92
C LEU A 19 -88.13 6.14 -12.04
N ALA A 20 -88.76 5.60 -10.98
CA ALA A 20 -89.60 6.38 -10.07
C ALA A 20 -88.81 7.27 -9.09
N HIS A 21 -87.58 6.90 -8.74
CA HIS A 21 -86.72 7.65 -7.81
C HIS A 21 -85.27 7.71 -8.31
N PRO A 22 -84.96 8.57 -9.30
CA PRO A 22 -83.60 8.69 -9.85
C PRO A 22 -82.57 9.21 -8.84
N GLU A 23 -83.00 9.81 -7.73
CA GLU A 23 -82.12 10.33 -6.67
C GLU A 23 -81.61 9.25 -5.68
N GLN A 24 -82.22 8.06 -5.63
CA GLN A 24 -81.76 6.97 -4.75
C GLN A 24 -80.66 6.08 -5.37
N ALA A 25 -80.33 6.26 -6.66
CA ALA A 25 -79.20 5.60 -7.29
C ALA A 25 -77.83 6.23 -6.93
N GLN A 26 -77.84 7.38 -6.25
CA GLN A 26 -76.64 8.05 -5.72
C GLN A 26 -76.66 8.15 -4.20
N ASP A 27 -77.04 7.07 -3.51
CA ASP A 27 -76.98 7.00 -2.06
C ASP A 27 -75.51 6.90 -1.57
N LYS A 28 -74.78 8.01 -1.67
CA LYS A 28 -73.46 8.24 -1.07
C LYS A 28 -73.62 8.48 0.43
N SER A 29 -74.18 7.50 1.14
CA SER A 29 -74.24 7.55 2.60
C SER A 29 -72.81 7.64 3.15
N GLN A 30 -72.45 8.82 3.68
CA GLN A 30 -71.16 9.07 4.30
C GLN A 30 -70.95 8.28 5.60
N LEU A 31 -71.99 7.57 6.08
CA LEU A 31 -71.93 6.73 7.26
C LEU A 31 -71.36 5.32 7.00
N LYS A 32 -71.21 4.89 5.74
CA LYS A 32 -70.51 3.63 5.38
C LYS A 32 -69.00 3.79 5.23
N LYS A 33 -68.55 4.99 4.84
CA LYS A 33 -67.13 5.31 4.64
C LYS A 33 -66.21 5.17 5.86
N PRO A 34 -66.65 5.42 7.12
CA PRO A 34 -65.76 5.28 8.27
C PRO A 34 -65.43 3.81 8.58
N PHE A 35 -66.32 2.88 8.18
CA PHE A 35 -66.14 1.44 8.42
C PHE A 35 -65.48 0.72 7.24
N GLU A 36 -65.58 1.23 6.01
CA GLU A 36 -64.82 0.72 4.86
C GLU A 36 -63.34 1.12 4.90
N GLN A 37 -63.00 2.28 5.49
CA GLN A 37 -61.59 2.67 5.71
C GLN A 37 -60.88 1.84 6.79
N LEU A 38 -61.63 1.12 7.63
CA LEU A 38 -61.08 0.15 8.59
C LEU A 38 -60.72 -1.20 7.92
N GLY A 39 -60.96 -1.36 6.61
CA GLY A 39 -60.73 -2.58 5.85
C GLY A 39 -59.39 -2.67 5.11
N SER A 40 -58.39 -1.82 5.42
CA SER A 40 -57.04 -1.94 4.80
C SER A 40 -55.86 -1.90 5.77
N THR A 41 -56.10 -2.08 7.06
CA THR A 41 -55.11 -2.74 7.91
C THR A 41 -55.18 -4.24 7.63
N GLU A 42 -54.82 -4.66 6.41
CA GLU A 42 -54.58 -6.07 6.13
C GLU A 42 -53.39 -6.49 7.01
N PHE A 43 -53.69 -7.01 8.20
CA PHE A 43 -52.70 -7.75 8.98
C PHE A 43 -52.08 -8.77 8.02
N PRO A 44 -50.76 -8.74 7.82
CA PRO A 44 -50.14 -9.56 6.80
C PRO A 44 -50.49 -11.02 7.12
N THR A 45 -51.05 -11.72 6.14
CA THR A 45 -51.39 -13.12 6.28
C THR A 45 -50.13 -13.90 6.68
N LYS A 46 -50.28 -14.99 7.45
CA LYS A 46 -49.17 -15.86 7.87
C LYS A 46 -48.21 -16.18 6.70
N ALA A 47 -48.76 -16.42 5.51
CA ALA A 47 -47.98 -16.68 4.29
C ALA A 47 -47.10 -15.48 3.87
N ARG A 48 -47.59 -14.24 3.98
CA ARG A 48 -46.81 -13.02 3.69
C ARG A 48 -45.68 -12.83 4.70
N VAL A 49 -45.94 -13.04 5.99
CA VAL A 49 -44.91 -12.95 7.06
C VAL A 49 -43.82 -14.00 6.86
N LEU A 50 -44.19 -15.26 6.60
CA LEU A 50 -43.22 -16.33 6.35
C LEU A 50 -42.41 -16.09 5.06
N LYS A 51 -43.04 -15.59 4.00
CA LYS A 51 -42.33 -15.23 2.77
C LYS A 51 -41.30 -14.12 3.02
N ALA A 52 -41.66 -13.08 3.75
CA ALA A 52 -40.74 -12.00 4.12
C ALA A 52 -39.58 -12.53 4.98
N LEU A 53 -39.87 -13.38 5.97
CA LEU A 53 -38.85 -14.03 6.80
C LEU A 53 -37.87 -14.86 5.96
N LEU A 54 -38.37 -15.66 5.01
CA LEU A 54 -37.52 -16.46 4.13
C LEU A 54 -36.64 -15.60 3.22
N SER A 55 -37.20 -14.50 2.68
CA SER A 55 -36.43 -13.53 1.88
C SER A 55 -35.30 -12.91 2.70
N SER A 56 -35.60 -12.37 3.88
CA SER A 56 -34.59 -11.75 4.73
C SER A 56 -33.55 -12.75 5.24
N ARG A 57 -33.93 -14.02 5.48
CA ARG A 57 -32.97 -15.08 5.80
C ARG A 57 -32.06 -15.42 4.62
N HIS A 58 -32.59 -15.46 3.40
CA HIS A 58 -31.78 -15.68 2.22
C HIS A 58 -30.79 -14.53 2.00
N GLU A 59 -31.25 -13.28 2.08
CA GLU A 59 -30.40 -12.08 2.02
C GLU A 59 -29.31 -12.08 3.09
N PHE A 60 -29.66 -12.49 4.32
CA PHE A 60 -28.72 -12.65 5.42
C PHE A 60 -27.62 -13.66 5.08
N GLU A 61 -27.98 -14.89 4.68
CA GLU A 61 -27.02 -15.95 4.36
C GLU A 61 -26.13 -15.58 3.15
N VAL A 62 -26.69 -14.92 2.12
CA VAL A 62 -25.91 -14.38 0.98
C VAL A 62 -24.91 -13.32 1.46
N SER A 63 -25.36 -12.37 2.29
CA SER A 63 -24.49 -11.31 2.82
C SER A 63 -23.35 -11.87 3.69
N LEU A 64 -23.61 -12.93 4.46
CA LEU A 64 -22.59 -13.63 5.23
C LEU A 64 -21.55 -14.32 4.32
N ALA A 65 -21.98 -14.90 3.20
CA ALA A 65 -21.10 -15.55 2.23
C ALA A 65 -20.20 -14.53 1.50
N GLU A 66 -20.74 -13.34 1.21
CA GLU A 66 -20.03 -12.24 0.55
C GLU A 66 -19.19 -11.38 1.51
N TYR A 67 -19.17 -11.71 2.80
CA TYR A 67 -18.49 -10.95 3.86
C TYR A 67 -18.98 -9.50 4.01
N ASN A 68 -20.24 -9.22 3.63
CA ASN A 68 -20.85 -7.90 3.73
C ASN A 68 -21.55 -7.70 5.09
N GLU A 69 -20.81 -7.10 6.02
CA GLU A 69 -21.29 -6.86 7.38
C GLU A 69 -22.49 -5.89 7.46
N ALA A 70 -22.50 -4.86 6.60
CA ALA A 70 -23.56 -3.85 6.62
C ALA A 70 -24.91 -4.43 6.17
N ASP A 71 -24.90 -5.19 5.07
CA ASP A 71 -26.11 -5.80 4.53
C ASP A 71 -26.57 -6.99 5.38
N ALA A 72 -25.65 -7.79 5.93
CA ALA A 72 -25.99 -8.84 6.90
C ALA A 72 -26.65 -8.26 8.15
N ARG A 73 -26.17 -7.11 8.65
CA ARG A 73 -26.77 -6.41 9.79
C ARG A 73 -28.18 -5.92 9.46
N ARG A 74 -28.39 -5.35 8.27
CA ARG A 74 -29.71 -4.88 7.82
C ARG A 74 -30.69 -6.04 7.71
N ALA A 75 -30.29 -7.16 7.11
CA ALA A 75 -31.11 -8.35 7.01
C ALA A 75 -31.47 -8.94 8.38
N LEU A 76 -30.52 -8.96 9.33
CA LEU A 76 -30.79 -9.37 10.71
C LEU A 76 -31.81 -8.45 11.39
N GLN A 77 -31.68 -7.13 11.25
CA GLN A 77 -32.64 -6.16 11.80
C GLN A 77 -34.06 -6.41 11.26
N ASN A 78 -34.20 -6.71 9.97
CA ASN A 78 -35.49 -7.06 9.37
C ASN A 78 -36.08 -8.35 10.00
N ILE A 79 -35.25 -9.37 10.23
CA ILE A 79 -35.67 -10.62 10.89
C ILE A 79 -36.10 -10.37 12.34
N GLU A 80 -35.34 -9.56 13.08
CA GLU A 80 -35.68 -9.17 14.45
C GLU A 80 -37.00 -8.41 14.53
N ASP A 81 -37.22 -7.48 13.60
CA ASP A 81 -38.44 -6.68 13.56
C ASP A 81 -39.66 -7.52 13.17
N LEU A 82 -39.52 -8.48 12.25
CA LEU A 82 -40.55 -9.48 11.97
C LEU A 82 -40.85 -10.34 13.20
N GLY A 83 -39.81 -10.75 13.95
CA GLY A 83 -39.94 -11.50 15.20
C GLY A 83 -40.68 -10.72 16.30
N ARG A 84 -40.39 -9.42 16.44
CA ARG A 84 -41.06 -8.53 17.41
C ARG A 84 -42.52 -8.27 17.03
N ARG A 85 -42.81 -8.03 15.75
CA ARG A 85 -44.15 -7.68 15.26
C ARG A 85 -45.08 -8.88 15.15
N PHE A 86 -44.55 -10.07 14.86
CA PHE A 86 -45.33 -11.29 14.61
C PHE A 86 -44.81 -12.51 15.40
N PRO A 87 -44.81 -12.47 16.74
CA PRO A 87 -44.24 -13.53 17.59
C PRO A 87 -44.96 -14.89 17.48
N VAL A 88 -46.21 -14.91 17.00
CA VAL A 88 -46.98 -16.15 16.76
C VAL A 88 -46.55 -16.85 15.48
N HIS A 89 -45.91 -16.14 14.54
CA HIS A 89 -45.52 -16.66 13.23
C HIS A 89 -44.02 -16.84 13.06
N VAL A 90 -43.22 -16.12 13.86
CA VAL A 90 -41.76 -16.18 13.84
C VAL A 90 -41.28 -16.70 15.19
N GLU A 91 -40.68 -17.89 15.18
CA GLU A 91 -40.15 -18.48 16.40
C GLU A 91 -38.96 -17.69 16.92
N VAL A 92 -38.91 -17.48 18.24
CA VAL A 92 -37.80 -16.80 18.91
C VAL A 92 -36.46 -17.50 18.64
N ALA A 93 -36.47 -18.83 18.52
CA ALA A 93 -35.28 -19.62 18.21
C ALA A 93 -34.64 -19.24 16.86
N VAL A 94 -35.43 -18.90 15.84
CA VAL A 94 -34.92 -18.49 14.52
C VAL A 94 -34.19 -17.14 14.62
N VAL A 95 -34.76 -16.19 15.36
CA VAL A 95 -34.14 -14.88 15.58
C VAL A 95 -32.83 -15.04 16.35
N GLN A 96 -32.80 -15.89 17.37
CA GLN A 96 -31.60 -16.16 18.17
C GLN A 96 -30.50 -16.87 17.37
N ASP A 97 -30.85 -17.85 16.52
CA ASP A 97 -29.89 -18.49 15.60
C ASP A 97 -29.23 -17.45 14.67
N CYS A 98 -30.03 -16.56 14.06
CA CYS A 98 -29.50 -15.53 13.18
C CYS A 98 -28.58 -14.55 13.93
N ARG A 99 -28.91 -14.19 15.17
CA ARG A 99 -28.04 -13.36 16.04
C ARG A 99 -26.70 -14.03 16.32
N GLN A 100 -26.72 -15.27 16.76
CA GLN A 100 -25.50 -16.03 17.08
C GLN A 100 -24.61 -16.19 15.84
N LYS A 101 -25.21 -16.49 14.68
CA LYS A 101 -24.50 -16.54 13.40
C LYS A 101 -23.86 -15.20 13.04
N PHE A 102 -24.58 -14.09 13.23
CA PHE A 102 -24.05 -12.76 12.96
C PHE A 102 -22.90 -12.39 13.89
N GLU A 103 -23.02 -12.66 15.19
CA GLU A 103 -21.93 -12.43 16.16
C GLU A 103 -20.67 -13.22 15.82
N ALA A 104 -20.83 -14.52 15.51
CA ALA A 104 -19.72 -15.37 15.08
C ALA A 104 -19.10 -14.88 13.77
N PHE A 105 -19.92 -14.39 12.84
CA PHE A 105 -19.47 -13.80 11.58
C PHE A 105 -18.68 -12.51 11.79
N VAL A 106 -19.15 -11.58 12.62
CA VAL A 106 -18.43 -10.33 12.94
C VAL A 106 -17.07 -10.65 13.55
N ALA A 107 -17.02 -11.56 14.53
CA ALA A 107 -15.76 -11.99 15.14
C ALA A 107 -14.79 -12.61 14.12
N ARG A 108 -15.31 -13.35 13.13
CA ARG A 108 -14.53 -13.89 12.03
C ARG A 108 -14.00 -12.80 11.11
N CYS A 109 -14.83 -11.82 10.72
CA CYS A 109 -14.43 -10.68 9.91
C CYS A 109 -13.33 -9.85 10.59
N GLU A 110 -13.46 -9.58 11.88
CA GLU A 110 -12.41 -8.90 12.66
C GLU A 110 -11.10 -9.68 12.66
N ARG A 111 -11.15 -11.00 12.85
CA ARG A 111 -9.96 -11.84 12.81
C ARG A 111 -9.26 -11.75 11.46
N TYR A 112 -10.00 -11.78 10.36
CA TYR A 112 -9.43 -11.60 9.02
C TYR A 112 -8.81 -10.22 8.84
N ARG A 113 -9.49 -9.14 9.26
CA ARG A 113 -8.94 -7.77 9.21
C ARG A 113 -7.63 -7.68 9.98
N ARG A 114 -7.55 -8.27 11.19
CA ARG A 114 -6.30 -8.33 11.97
C ARG A 114 -5.20 -9.10 11.26
N GLN A 115 -5.51 -10.22 10.61
CA GLN A 115 -4.54 -10.98 9.82
C GLN A 115 -4.02 -10.19 8.62
N VAL A 116 -4.89 -9.45 7.92
CA VAL A 116 -4.50 -8.57 6.81
C VAL A 116 -3.53 -7.50 7.30
N GLU A 117 -3.85 -6.83 8.41
CA GLU A 117 -2.97 -5.81 9.01
C GLU A 117 -1.64 -6.41 9.49
N GLN A 118 -1.64 -7.64 10.03
CA GLN A 118 -0.42 -8.33 10.39
C GLN A 118 0.47 -8.61 9.17
N VAL A 119 -0.11 -9.11 8.07
CA VAL A 119 0.62 -9.36 6.81
C VAL A 119 1.13 -8.05 6.21
N ALA A 120 0.32 -6.98 6.25
CA ALA A 120 0.74 -5.64 5.82
C ALA A 120 1.91 -5.11 6.66
N GLY A 121 1.83 -5.25 7.99
CA GLY A 121 2.92 -4.90 8.90
C GLY A 121 4.20 -5.67 8.61
N GLN A 122 4.10 -6.99 8.37
CA GLN A 122 5.24 -7.81 7.95
C GLN A 122 5.85 -7.35 6.62
N ALA A 123 5.02 -6.95 5.66
CA ALA A 123 5.49 -6.48 4.35
C ALA A 123 6.26 -5.15 4.47
N VAL A 124 5.73 -4.23 5.28
CA VAL A 124 6.40 -2.96 5.57
C VAL A 124 7.72 -3.18 6.31
N GLU A 125 7.76 -4.09 7.30
CA GLU A 125 9.00 -4.42 8.00
C GLU A 125 10.04 -5.08 7.09
N ALA A 126 9.63 -6.00 6.22
CA ALA A 126 10.53 -6.57 5.21
C ALA A 126 11.10 -5.49 4.28
N ALA A 127 10.28 -4.55 3.83
CA ALA A 127 10.73 -3.40 3.04
C ALA A 127 11.71 -2.50 3.81
N ARG A 128 11.49 -2.27 5.11
CA ARG A 128 12.41 -1.49 5.96
C ARG A 128 13.79 -2.15 6.08
N ARG A 129 13.81 -3.47 6.12
CA ARG A 129 15.04 -4.28 6.24
C ARG A 129 15.78 -4.49 4.93
N GLY A 130 15.22 -4.04 3.80
CA GLY A 130 15.83 -4.28 2.49
C GLY A 130 15.64 -5.71 1.98
N GLU A 131 14.52 -6.35 2.33
CA GLU A 131 14.18 -7.70 1.86
C GLU A 131 13.12 -7.65 0.74
N PRO A 132 13.47 -7.26 -0.51
CA PRO A 132 12.48 -7.02 -1.57
C PRO A 132 11.70 -8.27 -1.95
N LYS A 133 12.35 -9.45 -1.95
CA LYS A 133 11.68 -10.73 -2.26
C LYS A 133 10.59 -11.07 -1.24
N THR A 134 10.86 -10.83 0.04
CA THR A 134 9.90 -11.07 1.13
C THR A 134 8.74 -10.07 1.04
N ALA A 135 9.05 -8.79 0.83
CA ALA A 135 8.04 -7.75 0.67
C ALA A 135 7.11 -8.01 -0.54
N ASP A 136 7.67 -8.39 -1.69
CA ASP A 136 6.92 -8.73 -2.90
C ASP A 136 6.02 -9.95 -2.72
N TRP A 137 6.53 -10.99 -2.06
CA TRP A 137 5.74 -12.18 -1.75
C TRP A 137 4.54 -11.84 -0.86
N LEU A 138 4.75 -11.03 0.19
CA LEU A 138 3.67 -10.57 1.07
C LEU A 138 2.67 -9.67 0.33
N LEU A 139 3.13 -8.80 -0.57
CA LEU A 139 2.26 -7.95 -1.39
C LEU A 139 1.41 -8.78 -2.35
N ARG A 140 1.97 -9.83 -2.97
CA ARG A 140 1.21 -10.79 -3.80
C ARG A 140 0.14 -11.52 -2.98
N ARG A 141 0.46 -11.89 -1.73
CA ARG A 141 -0.51 -12.48 -0.80
C ARG A 141 -1.64 -11.51 -0.47
N LEU A 142 -1.34 -10.25 -0.20
CA LEU A 142 -2.37 -9.22 0.03
C LEU A 142 -3.25 -9.00 -1.21
N ARG A 143 -2.65 -9.01 -2.41
CA ARG A 143 -3.40 -8.92 -3.68
C ARG A 143 -4.36 -10.10 -3.85
N ALA A 144 -3.92 -11.32 -3.51
CA ALA A 144 -4.79 -12.49 -3.54
C ALA A 144 -5.96 -12.37 -2.55
N ILE A 145 -5.70 -11.85 -1.34
CA ILE A 145 -6.76 -11.59 -0.35
C ILE A 145 -7.77 -10.56 -0.89
N HIS A 146 -7.30 -9.45 -1.46
CA HIS A 146 -8.15 -8.43 -2.08
C HIS A 146 -9.02 -9.01 -3.20
N ALA A 147 -8.45 -9.84 -4.07
CA ALA A 147 -9.17 -10.46 -5.19
C ALA A 147 -10.26 -11.44 -4.73
N LEU A 148 -10.02 -12.16 -3.63
CA LEU A 148 -10.96 -13.15 -3.10
C LEU A 148 -12.04 -12.52 -2.19
N THR A 149 -11.68 -11.48 -1.43
CA THR A 149 -12.59 -10.82 -0.47
C THR A 149 -12.38 -9.30 -0.47
N PRO A 150 -12.86 -8.59 -1.52
CA PRO A 150 -12.67 -7.15 -1.67
C PRO A 150 -13.36 -6.33 -0.58
N VAL A 151 -14.38 -6.88 0.09
CA VAL A 151 -15.09 -6.23 1.21
C VAL A 151 -14.21 -6.18 2.47
N LEU A 152 -13.35 -7.18 2.68
CA LEU A 152 -12.45 -7.22 3.84
C LEU A 152 -11.16 -6.43 3.63
N LEU A 153 -10.71 -6.32 2.38
CA LEU A 153 -9.59 -5.49 1.97
C LEU A 153 -10.00 -4.69 0.73
N SER A 154 -10.40 -3.45 0.93
CA SER A 154 -10.80 -2.56 -0.16
C SER A 154 -9.63 -2.23 -1.09
N ALA A 155 -9.93 -1.85 -2.33
CA ALA A 155 -8.93 -1.41 -3.30
C ALA A 155 -8.11 -0.22 -2.76
N GLU A 156 -8.78 0.78 -2.18
CA GLU A 156 -8.14 1.94 -1.56
C GLU A 156 -7.15 1.55 -0.46
N ARG A 157 -7.54 0.62 0.42
CA ARG A 157 -6.67 0.15 1.51
C ARG A 157 -5.49 -0.65 0.98
N PHE A 158 -5.73 -1.51 -0.01
CA PHE A 158 -4.66 -2.27 -0.66
C PHE A 158 -3.64 -1.35 -1.34
N GLU A 159 -4.12 -0.35 -2.10
CA GLU A 159 -3.26 0.65 -2.75
C GLU A 159 -2.46 1.46 -1.73
N ALA A 160 -3.08 1.88 -0.62
CA ALA A 160 -2.39 2.58 0.45
C ALA A 160 -1.24 1.74 1.04
N ILE A 161 -1.48 0.44 1.28
CA ILE A 161 -0.44 -0.49 1.75
C ILE A 161 0.67 -0.64 0.70
N ALA A 162 0.31 -0.83 -0.57
CA ALA A 162 1.28 -0.99 -1.66
C ALA A 162 2.18 0.26 -1.81
N GLN A 163 1.59 1.46 -1.78
CA GLN A 163 2.32 2.72 -1.80
C GLN A 163 3.23 2.88 -0.57
N GLN A 164 2.76 2.48 0.62
CA GLN A 164 3.57 2.52 1.83
C GLN A 164 4.80 1.61 1.72
N ILE A 165 4.64 0.38 1.24
CA ILE A 165 5.73 -0.58 1.00
C ILE A 165 6.73 0.03 0.02
N GLN A 166 6.25 0.53 -1.12
CA GLN A 166 7.10 1.13 -2.15
C GLN A 166 7.92 2.31 -1.64
N ARG A 167 7.29 3.27 -0.93
CA ARG A 167 7.98 4.42 -0.35
C ARG A 167 9.07 4.01 0.64
N VAL A 168 8.79 3.00 1.46
CA VAL A 168 9.74 2.49 2.46
C VAL A 168 10.92 1.79 1.77
N SER A 169 10.66 0.94 0.76
CA SER A 169 11.70 0.29 -0.03
C SER A 169 12.59 1.31 -0.75
N GLN A 170 12.00 2.32 -1.38
CA GLN A 170 12.76 3.41 -2.03
C GLN A 170 13.65 4.15 -1.03
N LYS A 171 13.11 4.48 0.15
CA LYS A 171 13.89 5.13 1.21
C LYS A 171 15.05 4.26 1.72
N HIS A 172 14.87 2.94 1.75
CA HIS A 172 15.95 2.01 2.09
C HIS A 172 17.03 2.01 1.00
N ALA A 173 16.63 1.82 -0.27
CA ALA A 173 17.55 1.83 -1.41
C ALA A 173 18.37 3.14 -1.49
N GLN A 174 17.71 4.29 -1.31
CA GLN A 174 18.40 5.59 -1.25
C GLN A 174 19.43 5.67 -0.11
N ARG A 175 19.15 5.08 1.06
CA ARG A 175 20.11 5.05 2.17
C ARG A 175 21.31 4.17 1.85
N GLU A 176 21.09 3.01 1.24
CA GLU A 176 22.16 2.11 0.81
C GLU A 176 23.03 2.75 -0.28
N ALA A 177 22.41 3.31 -1.32
CA ALA A 177 23.10 4.02 -2.38
C ALA A 177 23.95 5.18 -1.83
N ARG A 178 23.39 5.97 -0.88
CA ARG A 178 24.14 7.05 -0.21
C ARG A 178 25.32 6.53 0.60
N ALA A 179 25.14 5.42 1.32
CA ALA A 179 26.20 4.82 2.12
C ALA A 179 27.32 4.27 1.22
N ALA A 180 26.96 3.63 0.10
CA ALA A 180 27.90 3.13 -0.90
C ALA A 180 28.68 4.27 -1.55
N LEU A 181 28.01 5.36 -1.93
CA LEU A 181 28.64 6.57 -2.47
C LEU A 181 29.68 7.14 -1.51
N ILE A 182 29.31 7.37 -0.24
CA ILE A 182 30.23 7.91 0.77
C ILE A 182 31.42 6.95 1.01
N ALA A 183 31.17 5.64 1.05
CA ALA A 183 32.22 4.65 1.21
C ALA A 183 33.21 4.70 0.03
N ARG A 184 32.70 4.88 -1.19
CA ARG A 184 33.51 4.99 -2.41
C ARG A 184 34.34 6.28 -2.43
N GLU A 185 33.73 7.42 -2.12
CA GLU A 185 34.43 8.71 -1.98
C GLU A 185 35.58 8.60 -0.97
N ARG A 186 35.32 8.01 0.21
CA ARG A 186 36.33 7.78 1.25
C ARG A 186 37.46 6.88 0.76
N ALA A 187 37.14 5.76 0.11
CA ALA A 187 38.14 4.84 -0.41
C ALA A 187 39.08 5.53 -1.42
N VAL A 188 38.55 6.40 -2.28
CA VAL A 188 39.34 7.20 -3.23
C VAL A 188 40.19 8.24 -2.50
N ALA A 189 39.62 8.98 -1.55
CA ALA A 189 40.35 9.96 -0.76
C ALA A 189 41.51 9.32 0.03
N ASP A 190 41.27 8.17 0.66
CA ASP A 190 42.28 7.41 1.40
C ASP A 190 43.38 6.87 0.50
N ARG A 191 43.04 6.46 -0.73
CA ARG A 191 44.02 6.05 -1.75
C ARG A 191 44.98 7.20 -2.08
N ILE A 192 44.44 8.37 -2.41
CA ILE A 192 45.25 9.57 -2.73
C ILE A 192 46.07 10.03 -1.53
N LYS A 193 45.48 10.03 -0.33
CA LYS A 193 46.15 10.42 0.92
C LYS A 193 47.32 9.50 1.25
N ARG A 194 47.19 8.19 1.03
CA ARG A 194 48.29 7.23 1.22
C ARG A 194 49.44 7.49 0.27
N ALA A 195 49.15 7.73 -1.01
CA ALA A 195 50.18 8.08 -1.99
C ALA A 195 50.90 9.38 -1.61
N GLY A 196 50.16 10.44 -1.25
CA GLY A 196 50.75 11.69 -0.77
C GLY A 196 51.60 11.54 0.49
N ALA A 197 51.13 10.75 1.46
CA ALA A 197 51.90 10.49 2.67
C ALA A 197 53.21 9.74 2.38
N ALA A 198 53.22 8.80 1.43
CA ALA A 198 54.45 8.11 1.02
C ALA A 198 55.43 9.08 0.33
N ILE A 199 54.93 9.94 -0.55
CA ILE A 199 55.74 10.97 -1.24
C ILE A 199 56.36 11.94 -0.24
N TYR A 200 55.55 12.46 0.68
CA TYR A 200 56.04 13.37 1.72
C TYR A 200 57.07 12.71 2.64
N ARG A 201 56.82 11.48 3.11
CA ARG A 201 57.77 10.74 3.97
C ARG A 201 59.10 10.53 3.27
N PHE A 202 59.07 10.20 1.98
CA PHE A 202 60.29 10.03 1.20
C PHE A 202 61.03 11.36 1.03
N HIS A 203 60.34 12.45 0.68
CA HIS A 203 60.96 13.78 0.61
C HIS A 203 61.65 14.18 1.93
N LYS A 204 61.01 13.89 3.07
CA LYS A 204 61.60 14.12 4.38
C LYS A 204 62.82 13.22 4.62
N ALA A 205 62.71 11.93 4.36
CA ALA A 205 63.81 10.98 4.50
C ALA A 205 65.02 11.36 3.62
N SER A 206 64.79 11.84 2.39
CA SER A 206 65.87 12.25 1.50
C SER A 206 66.66 13.47 1.98
N ALA A 207 66.06 14.31 2.82
CA ALA A 207 66.74 15.47 3.39
C ALA A 207 67.50 15.14 4.69
N GLU A 208 67.05 14.14 5.45
CA GLU A 208 67.50 13.90 6.83
C GLU A 208 68.37 12.64 6.99
N LEU A 209 68.23 11.65 6.11
CA LEU A 209 68.80 10.32 6.30
C LEU A 209 69.83 9.95 5.23
N PRO A 210 70.90 9.22 5.58
CA PRO A 210 71.80 8.62 4.62
C PRO A 210 71.08 7.60 3.71
N PRO A 211 71.45 7.50 2.42
CA PRO A 211 70.84 6.56 1.47
C PRO A 211 70.94 5.09 1.87
N GLU A 212 71.96 4.74 2.66
CA GLU A 212 72.26 3.39 3.13
C GLU A 212 71.37 2.96 4.31
N SER A 213 70.65 3.90 4.94
CA SER A 213 69.79 3.58 6.07
C SER A 213 68.57 2.76 5.64
N GLU A 214 68.18 1.78 6.45
CA GLU A 214 66.99 0.96 6.17
C GLU A 214 65.72 1.81 6.07
N GLU A 215 65.62 2.88 6.86
CA GLU A 215 64.47 3.78 6.83
C GLU A 215 64.38 4.56 5.51
N TYR A 216 65.52 5.01 4.96
CA TYR A 216 65.58 5.62 3.63
C TYR A 216 65.12 4.63 2.56
N GLN A 217 65.68 3.42 2.56
CA GLN A 217 65.34 2.40 1.55
C GLN A 217 63.86 2.00 1.59
N ARG A 218 63.28 1.87 2.80
CA ARG A 218 61.83 1.62 2.96
C ARG A 218 60.99 2.79 2.45
N ALA A 219 61.38 4.02 2.75
CA ALA A 219 60.68 5.22 2.27
C ALA A 219 60.78 5.34 0.74
N GLU A 220 61.93 5.01 0.15
CA GLU A 220 62.15 5.01 -1.30
C GLU A 220 61.30 3.95 -2.01
N ALA A 221 61.25 2.72 -1.49
CA ALA A 221 60.39 1.68 -2.04
C ALA A 221 58.90 2.09 -2.01
N ALA A 222 58.45 2.67 -0.88
CA ALA A 222 57.09 3.19 -0.75
C ALA A 222 56.81 4.38 -1.69
N TYR A 223 57.79 5.25 -1.91
CA TYR A 223 57.71 6.35 -2.88
C TYR A 223 57.57 5.83 -4.30
N ASN A 224 58.43 4.91 -4.73
CA ASN A 224 58.38 4.35 -6.08
C ASN A 224 57.02 3.69 -6.35
N ALA A 225 56.50 2.94 -5.38
CA ALA A 225 55.14 2.37 -5.47
C ALA A 225 54.06 3.46 -5.57
N ALA A 226 54.14 4.52 -4.77
CA ALA A 226 53.20 5.64 -4.81
C ALA A 226 53.28 6.44 -6.12
N VAL A 227 54.47 6.58 -6.72
CA VAL A 227 54.66 7.22 -8.03
C VAL A 227 53.95 6.43 -9.12
N GLU A 228 54.15 5.11 -9.18
CA GLU A 228 53.46 4.25 -10.13
C GLU A 228 51.94 4.28 -9.92
N GLU A 229 51.49 4.30 -8.66
CA GLU A 229 50.07 4.48 -8.34
C GLU A 229 49.54 5.81 -8.88
N VAL A 230 50.18 6.94 -8.60
CA VAL A 230 49.74 8.28 -9.09
C VAL A 230 49.78 8.38 -10.62
N ARG A 231 50.71 7.68 -11.28
CA ARG A 231 50.76 7.55 -12.74
C ARG A 231 49.55 6.80 -13.28
N SER A 232 49.14 5.71 -12.61
CA SER A 232 47.93 4.94 -12.97
C SER A 232 46.60 5.66 -12.73
N LEU A 233 46.60 6.75 -11.94
CA LEU A 233 45.42 7.58 -11.67
C LEU A 233 45.25 8.66 -12.76
N ASP A 234 45.23 8.25 -14.02
CA ASP A 234 45.18 9.11 -15.21
C ASP A 234 43.76 9.61 -15.55
N THR A 235 43.61 10.19 -16.75
CA THR A 235 42.32 10.71 -17.23
C THR A 235 41.30 9.60 -17.43
N ASP A 236 41.73 8.40 -17.83
CA ASP A 236 40.85 7.27 -18.05
C ASP A 236 40.33 6.74 -16.72
N TRP A 237 41.21 6.66 -15.70
CA TRP A 237 40.79 6.35 -14.33
C TRP A 237 39.80 7.39 -13.78
N LEU A 238 40.04 8.69 -14.00
CA LEU A 238 39.11 9.75 -13.57
C LEU A 238 37.75 9.66 -14.27
N THR A 239 37.74 9.34 -15.56
CA THR A 239 36.51 9.12 -16.34
C THR A 239 35.76 7.90 -15.80
N GLY A 240 36.47 6.80 -15.55
CA GLY A 240 35.89 5.61 -14.94
C GLY A 240 35.32 5.88 -13.55
N LEU A 241 36.00 6.68 -12.72
CA LEU A 241 35.49 7.10 -11.41
C LEU A 241 34.24 7.97 -11.53
N LEU A 242 34.20 8.89 -12.50
CA LEU A 242 33.01 9.72 -12.73
C LEU A 242 31.79 8.86 -13.08
N LEU A 243 31.95 7.94 -14.04
CA LEU A 243 30.87 7.02 -14.43
C LEU A 243 30.43 6.13 -13.25
N ASP A 244 31.37 5.61 -12.46
CA ASP A 244 31.09 4.85 -11.24
C ASP A 244 30.27 5.68 -10.23
N LEU A 245 30.65 6.94 -10.00
CA LEU A 245 29.92 7.84 -9.09
C LEU A 245 28.55 8.27 -9.63
N GLU A 246 28.41 8.45 -10.95
CA GLU A 246 27.14 8.77 -11.62
C GLU A 246 26.12 7.64 -11.47
N THR A 247 26.53 6.37 -11.51
CA THR A 247 25.59 5.26 -11.28
C THR A 247 24.93 5.31 -9.90
N TYR A 248 25.63 5.79 -8.86
CA TYR A 248 25.03 6.00 -7.55
C TYR A 248 24.07 7.20 -7.51
N LEU A 249 24.24 8.22 -8.37
CA LEU A 249 23.32 9.35 -8.47
C LEU A 249 21.98 8.94 -9.08
N ASP A 250 22.01 8.10 -10.10
CA ASP A 250 20.79 7.57 -10.75
C ASP A 250 19.88 6.88 -9.72
N ASP A 251 20.48 6.10 -8.81
CA ASP A 251 19.77 5.39 -7.74
C ASP A 251 19.25 6.30 -6.63
N LEU A 252 19.89 7.46 -6.40
CA LEU A 252 19.52 8.38 -5.31
C LEU A 252 18.32 9.25 -5.63
N HIS A 253 18.07 9.52 -6.92
CA HIS A 253 16.96 10.35 -7.41
C HIS A 253 16.83 11.64 -6.58
N ASP A 254 17.86 12.50 -6.66
CA ASP A 254 18.00 13.72 -5.87
C ASP A 254 17.39 14.95 -6.59
N PRO A 255 16.13 15.33 -6.30
CA PRO A 255 15.47 16.43 -7.00
C PRO A 255 16.07 17.79 -6.68
N GLU A 256 16.87 17.91 -5.61
CA GLU A 256 17.48 19.17 -5.19
C GLU A 256 18.92 19.32 -5.70
N GLY A 257 19.47 18.32 -6.39
CA GLY A 257 20.81 18.35 -6.97
C GLY A 257 21.95 18.47 -5.95
N ARG A 258 21.69 18.25 -4.66
CA ARG A 258 22.69 18.43 -3.60
C ARG A 258 23.84 17.43 -3.69
N THR A 259 23.51 16.20 -4.07
CA THR A 259 24.44 15.07 -4.20
C THR A 259 25.31 15.24 -5.44
N GLU A 260 24.74 15.72 -6.54
CA GLU A 260 25.48 16.11 -7.75
C GLU A 260 26.50 17.21 -7.43
N MET A 261 26.07 18.29 -6.75
CA MET A 261 26.98 19.34 -6.29
C MET A 261 28.06 18.86 -5.31
N GLN A 262 27.79 17.82 -4.51
CA GLN A 262 28.79 17.22 -3.64
C GLN A 262 29.84 16.47 -4.48
N LEU A 263 29.39 15.70 -5.47
CA LEU A 263 30.25 14.94 -6.37
C LEU A 263 31.15 15.83 -7.21
N ASP A 264 30.62 16.92 -7.77
CA ASP A 264 31.43 17.90 -8.50
C ASP A 264 32.56 18.47 -7.64
N ARG A 265 32.24 18.83 -6.39
CA ARG A 265 33.24 19.31 -5.42
C ARG A 265 34.27 18.24 -5.08
N PHE A 266 33.83 17.00 -4.89
CA PHE A 266 34.72 15.88 -4.62
C PHE A 266 35.68 15.63 -5.79
N ILE A 267 35.19 15.55 -7.03
CA ILE A 267 35.99 15.38 -8.24
C ILE A 267 36.94 16.55 -8.44
N GLY A 268 36.49 17.78 -8.20
CA GLY A 268 37.36 18.96 -8.19
C GLY A 268 38.53 18.80 -7.23
N THR A 269 38.25 18.32 -6.00
CA THR A 269 39.26 18.07 -4.97
C THR A 269 40.25 16.97 -5.40
N VAL A 270 39.75 15.86 -5.95
CA VAL A 270 40.58 14.76 -6.47
C VAL A 270 41.52 15.26 -7.57
N ARG A 271 41.01 16.04 -8.53
CA ARG A 271 41.82 16.61 -9.62
C ARG A 271 42.93 17.54 -9.10
N VAL A 272 42.62 18.38 -8.12
CA VAL A 272 43.60 19.27 -7.48
C VAL A 272 44.67 18.44 -6.76
N ALA A 273 44.27 17.46 -5.96
CA ALA A 273 45.20 16.61 -5.22
C ALA A 273 46.13 15.83 -6.16
N LEU A 274 45.61 15.19 -7.21
CA LEU A 274 46.43 14.49 -8.20
C LEU A 274 47.40 15.42 -8.94
N ARG A 275 46.97 16.64 -9.24
CA ARG A 275 47.85 17.65 -9.85
C ARG A 275 48.99 18.03 -8.92
N GLN A 276 48.72 18.25 -7.63
CA GLN A 276 49.71 18.56 -6.62
C GLN A 276 50.71 17.41 -6.45
N LEU A 277 50.23 16.16 -6.31
CA LEU A 277 51.09 14.98 -6.22
C LEU A 277 52.01 14.84 -7.44
N ARG A 278 51.48 15.05 -8.65
CA ARG A 278 52.30 15.03 -9.87
C ARG A 278 53.34 16.15 -9.90
N GLN A 279 53.04 17.33 -9.37
CA GLN A 279 54.00 18.43 -9.26
C GLN A 279 55.11 18.09 -8.25
N GLU A 280 54.77 17.55 -7.08
CA GLU A 280 55.73 17.12 -6.08
C GLU A 280 56.65 16.00 -6.60
N ILE A 281 56.10 15.00 -7.27
CA ILE A 281 56.89 13.92 -7.90
C ILE A 281 57.90 14.51 -8.89
N ARG A 282 57.47 15.45 -9.75
CA ARG A 282 58.37 16.12 -10.71
C ARG A 282 59.47 16.92 -10.00
N ALA A 283 59.14 17.63 -8.93
CA ALA A 283 60.11 18.42 -8.17
C ALA A 283 61.18 17.51 -7.52
N ILE A 284 60.76 16.41 -6.89
CA ILE A 284 61.65 15.41 -6.28
C ILE A 284 62.54 14.75 -7.35
N THR A 285 61.95 14.38 -8.49
CA THR A 285 62.70 13.76 -9.60
C THR A 285 63.75 14.72 -10.17
N ALA A 286 63.40 16.01 -10.33
CA ALA A 286 64.32 17.03 -10.83
C ALA A 286 65.45 17.35 -9.83
N ALA A 287 65.16 17.34 -8.52
CA ALA A 287 66.19 17.49 -7.49
C ALA A 287 67.21 16.35 -7.54
N ARG A 288 66.73 15.09 -7.62
CA ARG A 288 67.59 13.90 -7.76
C ARG A 288 68.47 13.94 -9.01
N GLN A 289 67.93 14.39 -10.14
CA GLN A 289 68.70 14.49 -11.39
C GLN A 289 69.83 15.54 -11.33
N ARG A 290 69.72 16.56 -10.47
CA ARG A 290 70.78 17.55 -10.27
C ARG A 290 71.88 17.08 -9.32
N GLU A 291 71.57 16.13 -8.45
CA GLU A 291 72.49 15.53 -7.48
C GLU A 291 73.20 14.28 -8.02
N ALA A 292 72.76 13.76 -9.17
CA ALA A 292 73.44 12.66 -9.88
C ALA A 292 74.69 13.21 -10.60
N PRO A 293 75.90 12.66 -10.34
CA PRO A 293 77.15 13.10 -10.94
C PRO A 293 77.28 12.83 -12.44
#